data_AF-X0SHE7-F1
#
_entry.id   AF-X0SHE7-F1
#
_cell.length_a   1.000
_cell.length_b   1.000
_cell.length_c   1.000
_cell.angle_alpha   90.00
_cell.angle_beta   90.00
_cell.angle_gamma   90.00
#
_symmetry.space_group_name_H-M   'P 1'
#
loop_
_entity.id
_entity.type
_entity.pdbx_description
1 polymer ?
#
loop_
_entity_poly.entity_id
_entity_poly.type
_entity_poly.pdbx_seq_one_letter_code
_entity_poly.pdbx_strand_id
1 'polypeptide(L)'
;MFVKLNSKLETEENSDLNFEQDIFLDKLHTSQAEDVYEENDIRTSAYDLSGDELTWLSNIGGFGVQRDEDWYQIYIDSGLLRLVVHLIFSDAAGDIDISVYNSIGTYVTGSASTTDNEFIDYIVPSSGWYYLKIYYDNAGNTYDLLWDDIVTAATDDSYEPNDLRTSAYDFSSNERVWLSSISGLGISSDADWYKISNTGDALRLIVFCYFSDAAGDIGIALYDSTGTLLTWSNSLTDHEGLDYVTSSGGDYYIYVYWGYGGNTYDLWWDDLPSGDDRYEENDVYTSAYSLSSYENTWLSGMTLGLGVQSDSDWYEIYISPGSELLAVSLSFSDAAGDIDIQVHNSVGSFVTGSYSTTNDEYIDYILPSSGTYYLRISGDNNGNLYDLWWDDLTPQDDNYEENDADTTAYDLTTDEHTWLNTIDGYGIQYDYDWYEIEVLPSGYER
;
A
#
# COMPACT_ATOMS: atom_id res chain seq x y z
N MET A 1 7.36 -33.31 94.69
CA MET A 1 6.16 -32.62 95.20
C MET A 1 5.16 -32.62 94.06
N PHE A 2 4.11 -33.43 94.14
CA PHE A 2 3.01 -33.49 93.16
C PHE A 2 1.91 -32.51 93.57
N VAL A 3 1.42 -31.67 92.63
CA VAL A 3 0.06 -31.11 92.65
C VAL A 3 -0.45 -31.03 91.20
N LYS A 4 -1.76 -31.21 91.06
CA LYS A 4 -2.53 -31.67 89.90
C LYS A 4 -3.51 -30.57 89.40
N LEU A 5 -3.58 -30.41 88.07
CA LEU A 5 -4.65 -29.97 87.15
C LEU A 5 -5.79 -29.01 87.57
N ASN A 6 -6.05 -27.99 86.72
CA ASN A 6 -7.30 -27.78 85.93
C ASN A 6 -7.12 -26.54 85.01
N SER A 7 -7.12 -26.70 83.67
CA SER A 7 -8.25 -26.65 82.72
C SER A 7 -8.72 -25.23 82.32
N LYS A 8 -8.36 -24.79 81.11
CA LYS A 8 -9.30 -24.18 80.16
C LYS A 8 -8.67 -24.16 78.77
N LEU A 9 -9.34 -24.83 77.84
CA LEU A 9 -9.21 -24.65 76.40
C LEU A 9 -9.83 -23.30 76.04
N GLU A 10 -9.09 -22.48 75.31
CA GLU A 10 -9.64 -21.52 74.35
C GLU A 10 -8.71 -21.57 73.13
N THR A 11 -9.33 -21.80 71.98
CA THR A 11 -8.76 -22.03 70.65
C THR A 11 -8.37 -20.71 70.01
N GLU A 12 -7.11 -20.56 69.64
CA GLU A 12 -6.68 -19.67 68.55
C GLU A 12 -5.78 -20.49 67.62
N GLU A 13 -6.25 -20.71 66.40
CA GLU A 13 -5.48 -21.25 65.28
C GLU A 13 -4.33 -20.30 64.98
N ASN A 14 -3.10 -20.79 65.10
CA ASN A 14 -1.90 -20.05 64.76
C ASN A 14 -1.59 -20.34 63.28
N SER A 15 -2.02 -19.45 62.39
CA SER A 15 -1.87 -19.52 60.93
C SER A 15 -0.44 -19.28 60.43
N ASP A 16 0.51 -18.98 61.32
CA ASP A 16 1.81 -18.42 60.92
C ASP A 16 2.94 -19.46 60.83
N LEU A 17 2.61 -20.76 60.91
CA LEU A 17 3.60 -21.86 60.82
C LEU A 17 3.61 -22.60 59.47
N ASN A 18 2.68 -22.30 58.55
CA ASN A 18 2.71 -22.86 57.18
C ASN A 18 3.41 -21.94 56.17
N PHE A 19 3.51 -20.64 56.43
CA PHE A 19 4.08 -19.69 55.47
C PHE A 19 5.62 -19.81 55.36
N GLU A 20 6.31 -20.10 56.46
CA GLU A 20 7.76 -20.33 56.42
C GLU A 20 8.14 -21.70 55.87
N GLN A 21 7.21 -22.67 55.83
CA GLN A 21 7.49 -24.00 55.28
C GLN A 21 7.28 -24.05 53.76
N ASP A 22 6.34 -23.27 53.22
CA ASP A 22 6.17 -23.08 51.77
C ASP A 22 7.30 -22.22 51.17
N ILE A 23 7.77 -21.17 51.86
CA ILE A 23 8.92 -20.36 51.39
C ILE A 23 10.26 -21.13 51.39
N PHE A 24 10.35 -22.22 52.17
CA PHE A 24 11.57 -23.04 52.25
C PHE A 24 11.57 -24.24 51.30
N LEU A 25 10.41 -24.63 50.77
CA LEU A 25 10.29 -25.65 49.71
C LEU A 25 10.54 -25.05 48.32
N ASP A 26 10.26 -23.76 48.16
CA ASP A 26 10.47 -22.97 46.93
C ASP A 26 11.95 -22.78 46.56
N LYS A 27 12.86 -22.77 47.55
CA LYS A 27 14.31 -22.55 47.33
C LYS A 27 15.15 -23.81 47.09
N LEU A 28 14.52 -24.95 46.83
CA LEU A 28 15.22 -26.22 46.65
C LEU A 28 14.86 -26.99 45.37
N HIS A 29 14.19 -26.35 44.41
CA HIS A 29 14.26 -26.80 43.02
C HIS A 29 15.54 -26.28 42.37
N THR A 30 16.48 -27.21 42.25
CA THR A 30 17.82 -27.05 41.71
C THR A 30 17.81 -26.58 40.25
N SER A 31 18.33 -25.37 40.03
CA SER A 31 18.96 -24.84 38.81
C SER A 31 19.07 -25.80 37.60
N GLN A 32 17.95 -26.10 36.95
CA GLN A 32 17.93 -26.22 35.50
C GLN A 32 17.80 -24.80 34.93
N ALA A 33 18.28 -24.59 33.71
CA ALA A 33 18.15 -23.28 33.10
C ALA A 33 16.66 -23.03 32.85
N GLU A 34 16.07 -22.19 33.69
CA GLU A 34 14.84 -21.47 33.39
C GLU A 34 15.08 -20.57 32.17
N ASP A 35 14.01 -20.12 31.53
CA ASP A 35 14.11 -19.25 30.37
C ASP A 35 14.44 -17.79 30.76
N VAL A 36 14.43 -16.91 29.76
CA VAL A 36 14.84 -15.51 29.91
C VAL A 36 13.71 -14.57 30.36
N TYR A 37 12.47 -15.05 30.38
CA TYR A 37 11.28 -14.29 30.75
C TYR A 37 10.99 -14.36 32.24
N GLU A 38 11.71 -15.23 32.94
CA GLU A 38 11.60 -15.45 34.37
C GLU A 38 12.20 -14.29 35.19
N GLU A 39 11.63 -13.96 36.36
CA GLU A 39 10.63 -14.72 37.12
C GLU A 39 9.19 -14.21 36.82
N ASN A 40 8.34 -15.05 36.21
CA ASN A 40 7.00 -14.68 35.77
C ASN A 40 5.86 -15.63 36.24
N ASP A 41 6.12 -16.42 37.28
CA ASP A 41 5.24 -17.49 37.83
C ASP A 41 3.86 -17.00 38.32
N ILE A 42 3.71 -15.68 38.53
CA ILE A 42 2.49 -15.06 39.05
C ILE A 42 2.11 -13.80 38.28
N ARG A 43 0.81 -13.55 38.16
CA ARG A 43 0.26 -12.36 37.46
C ARG A 43 0.89 -11.02 37.85
N THR A 44 1.29 -10.85 39.11
CA THR A 44 1.89 -9.59 39.59
C THR A 44 3.35 -9.39 39.19
N SER A 45 4.04 -10.44 38.74
CA SER A 45 5.38 -10.40 38.17
C SER A 45 5.39 -10.73 36.67
N ALA A 46 4.24 -10.63 36.01
CA ALA A 46 4.11 -10.94 34.59
C ALA A 46 5.15 -10.20 33.73
N TYR A 47 5.77 -10.91 32.80
CA TYR A 47 6.73 -10.32 31.86
C TYR A 47 6.00 -9.38 30.89
N ASP A 48 6.56 -8.20 30.67
CA ASP A 48 5.94 -7.17 29.82
C ASP A 48 6.24 -7.42 28.34
N LEU A 49 5.21 -7.77 27.58
CA LEU A 49 5.27 -7.94 26.13
C LEU A 49 4.60 -6.79 25.38
N SER A 50 4.17 -5.72 26.06
CA SER A 50 3.43 -4.63 25.40
C SER A 50 4.25 -3.85 24.37
N GLY A 51 5.56 -4.04 24.32
CA GLY A 51 6.46 -3.44 23.33
C GLY A 51 6.92 -4.40 22.23
N ASP A 52 6.49 -5.66 22.28
CA ASP A 52 6.96 -6.75 21.42
C ASP A 52 5.80 -7.40 20.63
N GLU A 53 4.80 -6.59 20.26
CA GLU A 53 3.70 -7.00 19.39
C GLU A 53 4.21 -7.58 18.06
N LEU A 54 3.49 -8.56 17.49
CA LEU A 54 3.84 -9.28 16.26
C LEU A 54 5.23 -9.94 16.27
N THR A 55 5.85 -10.11 17.45
CA THR A 55 7.19 -10.65 17.59
C THR A 55 7.13 -11.94 18.41
N TRP A 56 7.54 -13.06 17.79
CA TRP A 56 7.71 -14.33 18.50
C TRP A 56 8.72 -14.21 19.64
N LEU A 57 8.46 -14.84 20.78
CA LEU A 57 9.40 -14.90 21.91
C LEU A 57 10.80 -15.33 21.45
N SER A 58 10.88 -16.32 20.55
CA SER A 58 12.16 -16.79 20.00
C SER A 58 13.02 -15.71 19.33
N ASN A 59 12.40 -14.59 18.89
CA ASN A 59 13.07 -13.41 18.33
C ASN A 59 13.34 -12.29 19.35
N ILE A 60 12.72 -12.31 20.53
CA ILE A 60 12.95 -11.35 21.62
C ILE A 60 14.13 -11.81 22.48
N GLY A 61 14.05 -13.05 22.97
CA GLY A 61 14.96 -13.56 23.99
C GLY A 61 15.15 -15.08 23.98
N GLY A 62 14.26 -15.83 23.33
CA GLY A 62 14.32 -17.29 23.21
C GLY A 62 12.94 -17.92 23.35
N PHE A 63 12.87 -19.25 23.33
CA PHE A 63 11.63 -19.95 23.65
C PHE A 63 11.32 -19.84 25.15
N GLY A 64 10.03 -19.77 25.49
CA GLY A 64 9.57 -19.99 26.85
C GLY A 64 9.64 -21.47 27.23
N VAL A 65 9.68 -21.78 28.52
CA VAL A 65 9.75 -23.13 29.08
C VAL A 65 8.74 -23.26 30.22
N GLN A 66 7.64 -23.96 29.99
CA GLN A 66 6.59 -24.13 31.01
C GLN A 66 7.02 -25.13 32.10
N ARG A 67 7.81 -24.67 33.08
CA ARG A 67 8.14 -25.41 34.32
C ARG A 67 7.27 -25.01 35.50
N ASP A 68 6.59 -23.88 35.38
CA ASP A 68 5.53 -23.42 36.24
C ASP A 68 4.49 -22.61 35.44
N GLU A 69 3.83 -21.63 36.06
CA GLU A 69 2.78 -20.85 35.39
C GLU A 69 3.36 -19.56 34.83
N ASP A 70 3.59 -19.48 33.53
CA ASP A 70 4.21 -18.29 32.99
C ASP A 70 3.17 -17.20 32.71
N TRP A 71 3.32 -16.04 33.34
CA TRP A 71 2.46 -14.88 33.12
C TRP A 71 3.12 -13.82 32.25
N TYR A 72 2.40 -13.37 31.23
CA TYR A 72 2.78 -12.23 30.38
C TYR A 72 1.72 -11.14 30.47
N GLN A 73 2.11 -9.87 30.33
CA GLN A 73 1.18 -8.75 30.20
C GLN A 73 1.30 -8.09 28.84
N ILE A 74 0.15 -7.70 28.29
CA ILE A 74 0.00 -7.04 27.00
C ILE A 74 -0.93 -5.84 27.17
N TYR A 75 -0.82 -4.86 26.28
CA TYR A 75 -1.68 -3.68 26.30
C TYR A 75 -2.50 -3.64 25.01
N ILE A 76 -3.82 -3.74 25.14
CA ILE A 76 -4.73 -3.60 24.00
C ILE A 76 -5.00 -2.13 23.77
N ASP A 77 -4.72 -1.65 22.58
CA ASP A 77 -4.90 -0.28 22.14
C ASP A 77 -6.36 0.11 21.91
N SER A 78 -6.59 1.42 21.99
CA SER A 78 -7.93 1.97 21.81
C SER A 78 -8.35 1.87 20.34
N GLY A 79 -9.21 0.91 20.01
CA GLY A 79 -9.74 0.70 18.65
C GLY A 79 -9.36 -0.67 18.08
N LEU A 80 -8.36 -1.32 18.67
CA LEU A 80 -7.80 -2.60 18.28
C LEU A 80 -8.34 -3.73 19.18
N LEU A 81 -9.67 -3.82 19.31
CA LEU A 81 -10.26 -4.70 20.32
C LEU A 81 -10.22 -6.20 19.97
N ARG A 82 -9.71 -6.61 18.80
CA ARG A 82 -9.59 -8.03 18.44
C ARG A 82 -8.20 -8.51 18.85
N LEU A 83 -8.13 -9.32 19.90
CA LEU A 83 -6.91 -9.95 20.37
C LEU A 83 -6.69 -11.27 19.61
N VAL A 84 -5.53 -11.38 18.95
CA VAL A 84 -5.05 -12.62 18.34
C VAL A 84 -3.83 -13.11 19.12
N VAL A 85 -3.82 -14.39 19.48
CA VAL A 85 -2.68 -15.02 20.17
C VAL A 85 -2.40 -16.38 19.56
N HIS A 86 -1.14 -16.60 19.21
CA HIS A 86 -0.61 -17.88 18.79
C HIS A 86 0.35 -18.42 19.84
N LEU A 87 0.11 -19.65 20.29
CA LEU A 87 1.03 -20.40 21.12
C LEU A 87 1.37 -21.70 20.39
N ILE A 88 2.65 -21.97 20.18
CA ILE A 88 3.13 -23.15 19.43
C ILE A 88 4.10 -23.93 20.31
N PHE A 89 3.93 -25.25 20.36
CA PHE A 89 4.77 -26.17 21.13
C PHE A 89 4.73 -27.56 20.47
N SER A 90 5.38 -28.55 21.07
CA SER A 90 5.27 -29.94 20.61
C SER A 90 4.45 -30.76 21.61
N ASP A 91 3.29 -31.27 21.19
CA ASP A 91 2.39 -32.13 21.96
C ASP A 91 3.10 -33.41 22.45
N ALA A 92 4.04 -33.91 21.66
CA ALA A 92 4.89 -35.05 21.97
C ALA A 92 5.82 -34.81 23.18
N ALA A 93 6.11 -33.55 23.50
CA ALA A 93 6.93 -33.15 24.65
C ALA A 93 6.09 -32.78 25.89
N GLY A 94 4.77 -32.67 25.75
CA GLY A 94 3.83 -32.32 26.82
C GLY A 94 2.78 -31.31 26.34
N ASP A 95 1.61 -31.33 26.97
CA ASP A 95 0.52 -30.41 26.65
C ASP A 95 0.76 -29.03 27.31
N ILE A 96 0.27 -27.96 26.68
CA ILE A 96 0.32 -26.59 27.20
C ILE A 96 -1.03 -25.94 26.86
N ASP A 97 -1.61 -25.19 27.80
CA ASP A 97 -2.82 -24.41 27.59
C ASP A 97 -2.53 -22.91 27.77
N ILE A 98 -3.40 -22.06 27.22
CA ILE A 98 -3.35 -20.61 27.42
C ILE A 98 -4.70 -20.04 27.87
N SER A 99 -4.64 -19.06 28.77
CA SER A 99 -5.80 -18.28 29.19
C SER A 99 -5.48 -16.79 29.29
N VAL A 100 -6.50 -15.96 29.08
CA VAL A 100 -6.43 -14.50 29.09
C VAL A 100 -7.25 -13.97 30.26
N TYR A 101 -6.66 -13.04 31.01
CA TYR A 101 -7.27 -12.35 32.12
C TYR A 101 -7.23 -10.84 31.90
N ASN A 102 -8.23 -10.12 32.40
CA ASN A 102 -8.21 -8.66 32.39
C ASN A 102 -7.37 -8.08 33.55
N SER A 103 -7.23 -6.75 33.57
CA SER A 103 -6.44 -6.02 34.58
C SER A 103 -6.82 -6.31 36.05
N ILE A 104 -8.07 -6.68 36.33
CA ILE A 104 -8.51 -7.02 37.70
C ILE A 104 -8.39 -8.51 38.03
N GLY A 105 -7.94 -9.35 37.10
CA GLY A 105 -7.70 -10.78 37.30
C GLY A 105 -8.91 -11.67 37.00
N THR A 106 -9.90 -11.15 36.27
CA THR A 106 -11.05 -11.93 35.81
C THR A 106 -10.72 -12.61 34.50
N TYR A 107 -11.03 -13.90 34.39
CA TYR A 107 -10.90 -14.67 33.15
C TYR A 107 -11.74 -14.06 32.02
N VAL A 108 -11.15 -13.94 30.84
CA VAL A 108 -11.74 -13.36 29.63
C VAL A 108 -12.02 -14.48 28.62
N THR A 109 -10.97 -15.18 28.19
CA THR A 109 -11.02 -16.25 27.20
C THR A 109 -9.80 -17.17 27.39
N GLY A 110 -9.73 -18.26 26.63
CA GLY A 110 -8.64 -19.23 26.70
C GLY A 110 -8.79 -20.28 25.62
N SER A 111 -7.70 -20.99 25.37
CA SER A 111 -7.63 -22.07 24.40
C SER A 111 -6.94 -23.24 25.08
N ALA A 112 -7.58 -24.40 25.00
CA ALA A 112 -7.10 -25.63 25.61
C ALA A 112 -7.32 -26.77 24.62
N SER A 113 -6.22 -27.35 24.17
CA SER A 113 -6.20 -28.34 23.10
C SER A 113 -5.41 -29.57 23.54
N THR A 114 -5.09 -30.46 22.59
CA THR A 114 -4.07 -31.53 22.80
C THR A 114 -3.18 -31.63 21.57
N THR A 115 -3.17 -30.56 20.76
CA THR A 115 -2.45 -30.44 19.49
C THR A 115 -1.23 -29.58 19.71
N ASP A 116 -0.31 -29.52 18.74
CA ASP A 116 0.94 -28.73 18.79
C ASP A 116 0.74 -27.20 18.91
N ASN A 117 -0.47 -26.71 19.19
CA ASN A 117 -0.76 -25.28 19.24
C ASN A 117 -2.04 -24.93 20.02
N GLU A 118 -2.04 -23.73 20.58
CA GLU A 118 -3.23 -23.00 21.00
C GLU A 118 -3.38 -21.73 20.16
N PHE A 119 -4.63 -21.39 19.90
CA PHE A 119 -4.98 -20.18 19.15
C PHE A 119 -6.14 -19.47 19.84
N ILE A 120 -6.02 -18.15 19.97
CA ILE A 120 -7.07 -17.25 20.44
C ILE A 120 -7.29 -16.20 19.37
N ASP A 121 -8.56 -16.01 19.01
CA ASP A 121 -9.05 -14.86 18.23
C ASP A 121 -10.31 -14.38 18.95
N TYR A 122 -10.22 -13.23 19.62
CA TYR A 122 -11.24 -12.80 20.56
C TYR A 122 -11.38 -11.28 20.62
N ILE A 123 -12.61 -10.79 20.50
CA ILE A 123 -12.91 -9.37 20.69
C ILE A 123 -13.01 -9.05 22.18
N VAL A 124 -12.00 -8.40 22.73
CA VAL A 124 -11.96 -7.97 24.12
C VAL A 124 -12.95 -6.81 24.38
N PRO A 125 -13.52 -6.69 25.59
CA PRO A 125 -14.61 -5.73 25.85
C PRO A 125 -14.17 -4.26 25.90
N SER A 126 -12.87 -4.00 26.09
CA SER A 126 -12.30 -2.64 26.16
C SER A 126 -10.78 -2.68 26.00
N SER A 127 -10.19 -1.57 25.59
CA SER A 127 -8.75 -1.36 25.60
C SER A 127 -8.17 -1.35 27.03
N GLY A 128 -6.86 -1.53 27.13
CA GLY A 128 -6.10 -1.54 28.39
C GLY A 128 -5.32 -2.83 28.60
N TRP A 129 -4.83 -3.02 29.83
CA TRP A 129 -3.98 -4.16 30.19
C TRP A 129 -4.73 -5.49 30.28
N TYR A 130 -4.18 -6.50 29.60
CA TYR A 130 -4.56 -7.90 29.71
C TYR A 130 -3.33 -8.76 30.07
N TYR A 131 -3.61 -9.96 30.56
CA TYR A 131 -2.61 -10.90 31.06
C TYR A 131 -2.82 -12.25 30.41
N LEU A 132 -1.77 -12.78 29.79
CA LEU A 132 -1.72 -14.13 29.25
C LEU A 132 -1.13 -15.05 30.32
N LYS A 133 -1.76 -16.19 30.55
CA LYS A 133 -1.29 -17.24 31.45
C LYS A 133 -1.05 -18.50 30.63
N ILE A 134 0.19 -18.94 30.58
CA ILE A 134 0.60 -20.22 30.01
C ILE A 134 0.66 -21.24 31.15
N TYR A 135 -0.04 -22.37 31.02
CA TYR A 135 -0.14 -23.34 32.13
C TYR A 135 -0.51 -24.72 31.62
N TYR A 136 -0.19 -25.77 32.37
CA TYR A 136 -0.79 -27.11 32.29
C TYR A 136 -0.20 -28.01 33.40
N ASP A 137 0.69 -28.94 33.04
CA ASP A 137 1.30 -29.96 33.90
C ASP A 137 2.71 -29.59 34.40
N ASN A 138 3.27 -28.46 33.95
CA ASN A 138 4.57 -27.95 34.37
C ASN A 138 5.72 -28.91 34.05
N ALA A 139 5.63 -29.54 32.87
CA ALA A 139 6.55 -30.61 32.43
C ALA A 139 7.90 -30.09 31.93
N GLY A 140 8.04 -28.77 31.75
CA GLY A 140 9.20 -28.11 31.15
C GLY A 140 9.24 -28.24 29.63
N ASN A 141 8.07 -28.27 28.98
CA ASN A 141 7.98 -28.19 27.53
C ASN A 141 8.26 -26.76 27.06
N THR A 142 8.93 -26.63 25.91
CA THR A 142 9.24 -25.34 25.31
C THR A 142 8.11 -24.87 24.41
N TYR A 143 7.83 -23.58 24.42
CA TYR A 143 6.83 -22.97 23.54
C TYR A 143 7.34 -21.66 22.93
N ASP A 144 6.68 -21.25 21.86
CA ASP A 144 6.80 -19.92 21.27
C ASP A 144 5.44 -19.23 21.30
N LEU A 145 5.44 -17.94 21.61
CA LEU A 145 4.23 -17.12 21.78
C LEU A 145 4.35 -15.88 20.91
N LEU A 146 3.28 -15.55 20.21
CA LEU A 146 3.08 -14.29 19.49
C LEU A 146 1.68 -13.78 19.80
N TRP A 147 1.57 -12.48 19.99
CA TRP A 147 0.29 -11.80 20.21
C TRP A 147 0.21 -10.56 19.32
N ASP A 148 -1.03 -10.14 19.07
CA ASP A 148 -1.36 -8.97 18.29
C ASP A 148 -2.73 -8.45 18.75
N ASP A 149 -2.90 -7.13 18.78
CA ASP A 149 -4.22 -6.55 18.89
C ASP A 149 -4.57 -5.75 17.65
N ILE A 150 -5.64 -6.16 16.99
CA ILE A 150 -6.01 -5.66 15.67
C ILE A 150 -7.40 -5.03 15.70
N VAL A 151 -7.67 -4.25 14.65
CA VAL A 151 -8.98 -3.62 14.47
C VAL A 151 -10.07 -4.68 14.46
N THR A 152 -11.22 -4.34 15.04
CA THR A 152 -12.36 -5.25 15.02
C THR A 152 -12.97 -5.22 13.61
N ALA A 153 -13.04 -6.34 12.89
CA ALA A 153 -13.52 -6.47 11.49
C ALA A 153 -14.85 -5.75 11.11
N ALA A 154 -15.62 -5.22 12.06
CA ALA A 154 -16.75 -4.32 11.76
C ALA A 154 -16.32 -2.89 11.36
N THR A 155 -15.04 -2.54 11.52
CA THR A 155 -14.44 -1.26 11.14
C THR A 155 -13.32 -1.39 10.11
N ASP A 156 -13.09 -2.60 9.60
CA ASP A 156 -12.10 -2.83 8.56
C ASP A 156 -12.70 -2.81 7.15
N ASP A 157 -11.87 -3.07 6.15
CA ASP A 157 -12.28 -3.02 4.75
C ASP A 157 -13.06 -4.26 4.27
N SER A 158 -13.41 -4.25 2.98
CA SER A 158 -14.26 -5.28 2.35
C SER A 158 -13.53 -6.53 1.88
N TYR A 159 -12.20 -6.53 1.92
CA TYR A 159 -11.31 -7.59 1.43
C TYR A 159 -10.97 -8.61 2.53
N GLU A 160 -11.31 -8.28 3.77
CA GLU A 160 -11.14 -9.13 4.94
C GLU A 160 -12.01 -10.41 4.96
N PRO A 161 -11.53 -11.51 5.57
CA PRO A 161 -10.25 -11.66 6.26
C PRO A 161 -9.08 -11.95 5.31
N ASN A 162 -8.01 -11.16 5.34
CA ASN A 162 -6.80 -11.32 4.50
C ASN A 162 -5.47 -11.12 5.24
N ASP A 163 -5.47 -11.24 6.57
CA ASP A 163 -4.36 -11.04 7.52
C ASP A 163 -3.18 -12.02 7.29
N LEU A 164 -3.43 -13.14 6.60
CA LEU A 164 -2.49 -14.23 6.37
C LEU A 164 -2.40 -14.59 4.88
N ARG A 165 -1.20 -14.93 4.41
CA ARG A 165 -0.98 -15.44 3.03
C ARG A 165 -1.88 -16.61 2.65
N THR A 166 -2.23 -17.47 3.60
CA THR A 166 -3.11 -18.63 3.36
C THR A 166 -4.59 -18.27 3.19
N SER A 167 -5.00 -17.09 3.66
CA SER A 167 -6.35 -16.52 3.50
C SER A 167 -6.35 -15.29 2.58
N ALA A 168 -5.28 -15.06 1.83
CA ALA A 168 -5.14 -13.90 0.94
C ALA A 168 -6.38 -13.70 0.05
N TYR A 169 -6.82 -12.46 -0.09
CA TYR A 169 -7.93 -12.09 -0.98
C TYR A 169 -7.53 -12.37 -2.43
N ASP A 170 -8.34 -13.15 -3.16
CA ASP A 170 -8.04 -13.48 -4.55
C ASP A 170 -8.37 -12.31 -5.48
N PHE A 171 -7.32 -11.58 -5.85
CA PHE A 171 -7.35 -10.41 -6.71
C PHE A 171 -7.05 -10.76 -8.18
N SER A 172 -6.88 -12.04 -8.50
CA SER A 172 -6.44 -12.53 -9.82
C SER A 172 -7.42 -12.23 -10.96
N SER A 173 -8.72 -12.09 -10.68
CA SER A 173 -9.71 -11.79 -11.72
C SER A 173 -9.86 -10.30 -12.04
N ASN A 174 -9.09 -9.45 -11.38
CA ASN A 174 -9.24 -8.00 -11.40
C ASN A 174 -7.94 -7.31 -11.83
N GLU A 175 -7.22 -7.95 -12.75
CA GLU A 175 -6.12 -7.34 -13.50
C GLU A 175 -6.55 -5.97 -14.05
N ARG A 176 -5.70 -4.96 -13.86
CA ARG A 176 -5.88 -3.57 -14.28
C ARG A 176 -7.08 -2.84 -13.68
N VAL A 177 -7.61 -3.34 -12.56
CA VAL A 177 -8.71 -2.68 -11.83
C VAL A 177 -8.22 -2.30 -10.43
N TRP A 178 -8.35 -1.02 -10.09
CA TRP A 178 -8.09 -0.51 -8.74
C TRP A 178 -9.08 -1.12 -7.73
N LEU A 179 -8.63 -1.43 -6.51
CA LEU A 179 -9.50 -1.90 -5.42
C LEU A 179 -10.70 -0.96 -5.22
N SER A 180 -10.48 0.35 -5.26
CA SER A 180 -11.55 1.36 -5.13
C SER A 180 -12.74 1.14 -6.09
N SER A 181 -12.48 0.53 -7.25
CA SER A 181 -13.49 0.22 -8.27
C SER A 181 -14.17 -1.15 -8.10
N ILE A 182 -13.71 -1.98 -7.16
CA ILE A 182 -14.21 -3.33 -6.91
C ILE A 182 -15.14 -3.33 -5.70
N SER A 183 -14.62 -3.00 -4.52
CA SER A 183 -15.39 -2.98 -3.28
C SER A 183 -14.97 -1.87 -2.30
N GLY A 184 -14.11 -0.95 -2.74
CA GLY A 184 -13.66 0.20 -1.95
C GLY A 184 -12.14 0.19 -1.78
N LEU A 185 -11.63 1.17 -1.03
CA LEU A 185 -10.22 1.21 -0.66
C LEU A 185 -9.90 0.09 0.33
N GLY A 186 -8.65 -0.36 0.32
CA GLY A 186 -8.10 -1.14 1.42
C GLY A 186 -7.85 -0.26 2.64
N ILE A 187 -7.81 -0.86 3.83
CA ILE A 187 -7.45 -0.19 5.09
C ILE A 187 -6.31 -0.98 5.72
N SER A 188 -5.13 -0.37 5.81
CA SER A 188 -3.99 -0.95 6.51
C SER A 188 -4.14 -0.77 8.02
N SER A 189 -5.10 -1.52 8.57
CA SER A 189 -5.30 -1.71 10.00
C SER A 189 -4.44 -2.86 10.52
N ASP A 190 -4.18 -3.84 9.65
CA ASP A 190 -3.32 -5.00 9.89
C ASP A 190 -2.62 -5.42 8.58
N ALA A 191 -2.20 -6.68 8.52
CA ALA A 191 -1.35 -7.26 7.50
C ALA A 191 -2.14 -7.79 6.29
N ASP A 192 -2.36 -6.99 5.26
CA ASP A 192 -3.15 -7.43 4.11
C ASP A 192 -2.39 -8.29 3.09
N TRP A 193 -2.92 -9.48 2.80
CA TRP A 193 -2.43 -10.36 1.73
C TRP A 193 -3.41 -10.42 0.55
N TYR A 194 -2.90 -10.15 -0.66
CA TYR A 194 -3.63 -10.34 -1.91
C TYR A 194 -2.96 -11.40 -2.77
N LYS A 195 -3.75 -12.26 -3.42
CA LYS A 195 -3.28 -13.23 -4.39
C LYS A 195 -3.54 -12.71 -5.81
N ILE A 196 -2.52 -12.74 -6.65
CA ILE A 196 -2.63 -12.51 -8.10
C ILE A 196 -2.16 -13.76 -8.87
N SER A 197 -2.60 -13.91 -10.11
CA SER A 197 -2.20 -15.02 -10.96
C SER A 197 -1.96 -14.53 -12.38
N ASN A 198 -0.76 -14.74 -12.91
CA ASN A 198 -0.43 -14.37 -14.29
C ASN A 198 -0.47 -15.58 -15.23
N THR A 199 -0.72 -15.33 -16.50
CA THR A 199 -0.65 -16.37 -17.53
C THR A 199 0.79 -16.69 -17.89
N GLY A 200 1.07 -17.92 -18.35
CA GLY A 200 2.43 -18.41 -18.59
C GLY A 200 3.26 -17.65 -19.65
N ASP A 201 2.61 -16.78 -20.41
CA ASP A 201 3.17 -15.86 -21.40
C ASP A 201 3.38 -14.44 -20.86
N ALA A 202 2.72 -14.06 -19.76
CA ALA A 202 2.92 -12.80 -19.06
C ALA A 202 4.02 -12.96 -18.01
N LEU A 203 5.23 -12.47 -18.30
CA LEU A 203 6.42 -12.71 -17.48
C LEU A 203 6.91 -11.46 -16.75
N ARG A 204 6.16 -10.36 -16.75
CA ARG A 204 6.46 -9.16 -15.96
C ARG A 204 5.23 -8.79 -15.13
N LEU A 205 5.40 -8.58 -13.83
CA LEU A 205 4.33 -8.27 -12.88
C LEU A 205 4.52 -6.84 -12.40
N ILE A 206 3.49 -6.03 -12.60
CA ILE A 206 3.45 -4.64 -12.16
C ILE A 206 2.43 -4.53 -11.03
N VAL A 207 2.80 -3.87 -9.95
CA VAL A 207 1.91 -3.58 -8.82
C VAL A 207 2.10 -2.12 -8.44
N PHE A 208 1.00 -1.40 -8.27
CA PHE A 208 1.00 -0.04 -7.74
C PHE A 208 0.09 0.03 -6.52
N CYS A 209 0.56 0.76 -5.50
CA CYS A 209 -0.17 1.06 -4.29
C CYS A 209 -0.15 2.56 -4.06
N TYR A 210 -1.32 3.20 -3.99
CA TYR A 210 -1.44 4.62 -3.68
C TYR A 210 -2.08 4.81 -2.31
N PHE A 211 -1.52 5.71 -1.52
CA PHE A 211 -1.96 6.01 -0.16
C PHE A 211 -1.55 7.44 0.22
N SER A 212 -1.79 7.86 1.45
CA SER A 212 -1.27 9.13 1.96
C SER A 212 -0.21 8.89 3.04
N ASP A 213 1.06 9.19 2.76
CA ASP A 213 2.18 9.11 3.70
C ASP A 213 1.91 9.96 4.96
N ALA A 214 1.21 11.09 4.80
CA ALA A 214 0.79 11.94 5.91
C ALA A 214 -0.15 11.24 6.92
N ALA A 215 -0.86 10.19 6.50
CA ALA A 215 -1.72 9.37 7.35
C ALA A 215 -1.03 8.11 7.90
N GLY A 216 0.17 7.79 7.41
CA GLY A 216 0.96 6.63 7.82
C GLY A 216 1.65 6.00 6.60
N ASP A 217 2.90 5.61 6.76
CA ASP A 217 3.67 4.97 5.69
C ASP A 217 3.19 3.54 5.43
N ILE A 218 3.14 3.12 4.17
CA ILE A 218 2.74 1.78 3.72
C ILE A 218 3.87 1.20 2.86
N GLY A 219 4.13 -0.09 3.03
CA GLY A 219 5.03 -0.86 2.18
C GLY A 219 4.28 -1.96 1.43
N ILE A 220 4.82 -2.36 0.28
CA ILE A 220 4.34 -3.53 -0.46
C ILE A 220 5.48 -4.49 -0.79
N ALA A 221 5.18 -5.78 -0.76
CA ALA A 221 6.13 -6.84 -1.07
C ALA A 221 5.48 -7.92 -1.92
N LEU A 222 6.24 -8.52 -2.84
CA LEU A 222 5.78 -9.60 -3.69
C LEU A 222 6.45 -10.91 -3.28
N TYR A 223 5.66 -11.95 -3.07
CA TYR A 223 6.09 -13.30 -2.73
C TYR A 223 5.65 -14.30 -3.79
N ASP A 224 6.44 -15.36 -3.97
CA ASP A 224 6.02 -16.50 -4.79
C ASP A 224 5.05 -17.44 -4.04
N SER A 225 4.52 -18.42 -4.77
CA SER A 225 3.64 -19.46 -4.20
C SER A 225 4.25 -20.29 -3.06
N THR A 226 5.58 -20.34 -2.93
CA THR A 226 6.28 -21.03 -1.83
C THR A 226 6.44 -20.17 -0.58
N GLY A 227 6.17 -18.86 -0.67
CA GLY A 227 6.36 -17.89 0.40
C GLY A 227 7.77 -17.26 0.38
N THR A 228 8.50 -17.36 -0.73
CA THR A 228 9.79 -16.68 -0.89
C THR A 228 9.55 -15.25 -1.34
N LEU A 229 10.17 -14.28 -0.65
CA LEU A 229 10.15 -12.86 -1.03
C LEU A 229 10.91 -12.66 -2.36
N LEU A 230 10.28 -12.01 -3.32
CA LEU A 230 10.81 -11.75 -4.66
C LEU A 230 11.31 -10.30 -4.80
N THR A 231 10.48 -9.34 -4.41
CA THR A 231 10.78 -7.90 -4.44
C THR A 231 9.90 -7.15 -3.44
N TRP A 232 10.25 -5.90 -3.12
CA TRP A 232 9.51 -5.04 -2.21
C TRP A 232 9.77 -3.56 -2.48
N SER A 233 8.88 -2.71 -1.98
CA SER A 233 8.97 -1.25 -1.99
C SER A 233 8.43 -0.69 -0.67
N ASN A 234 9.09 0.33 -0.12
CA ASN A 234 8.68 1.04 1.11
C ASN A 234 9.17 2.50 1.06
N SER A 235 8.70 3.23 0.06
CA SER A 235 9.15 4.60 -0.17
C SER A 235 8.64 5.51 0.97
N LEU A 236 9.16 6.74 1.06
CA LEU A 236 8.56 7.77 1.93
C LEU A 236 7.69 8.74 1.11
N THR A 237 7.04 8.21 0.08
CA THR A 237 6.18 8.97 -0.83
C THR A 237 4.78 8.38 -0.80
N ASP A 238 3.78 9.11 -1.29
CA ASP A 238 2.37 8.68 -1.33
C ASP A 238 2.09 7.47 -2.28
N HIS A 239 3.11 6.69 -2.64
CA HIS A 239 3.05 5.61 -3.63
C HIS A 239 4.16 4.57 -3.49
N GLU A 240 3.82 3.28 -3.60
CA GLU A 240 4.76 2.19 -3.88
C GLU A 240 4.47 1.53 -5.22
N GLY A 241 5.55 1.22 -5.94
CA GLY A 241 5.50 0.43 -7.16
C GLY A 241 6.41 -0.79 -7.10
N LEU A 242 5.95 -1.91 -7.63
CA LEU A 242 6.75 -3.10 -7.92
C LEU A 242 6.75 -3.37 -9.42
N ASP A 243 7.92 -3.71 -9.94
CA ASP A 243 8.11 -4.18 -11.30
C ASP A 243 9.03 -5.41 -11.25
N TYR A 244 8.46 -6.58 -11.53
CA TYR A 244 9.13 -7.85 -11.34
C TYR A 244 9.02 -8.77 -12.55
N VAL A 245 10.16 -9.14 -13.14
CA VAL A 245 10.22 -10.12 -14.23
C VAL A 245 10.34 -11.54 -13.65
N THR A 246 9.39 -12.41 -13.99
CA THR A 246 9.37 -13.84 -13.66
C THR A 246 9.75 -14.73 -14.84
N SER A 247 10.20 -15.97 -14.58
CA SER A 247 10.52 -16.95 -15.62
C SER A 247 9.35 -17.89 -15.97
N SER A 248 8.24 -17.81 -15.24
CA SER A 248 7.06 -18.65 -15.45
C SER A 248 5.83 -17.97 -14.88
N GLY A 249 4.67 -18.18 -15.51
CA GLY A 249 3.39 -17.83 -14.89
C GLY A 249 3.05 -18.71 -13.68
N GLY A 250 2.15 -18.24 -12.82
CA GLY A 250 1.71 -18.90 -11.62
C GLY A 250 1.05 -17.97 -10.61
N ASP A 251 0.88 -18.46 -9.39
CA ASP A 251 0.30 -17.70 -8.28
C ASP A 251 1.39 -16.89 -7.56
N TYR A 252 1.11 -15.61 -7.34
CA TYR A 252 1.93 -14.67 -6.58
C TYR A 252 1.10 -14.01 -5.49
N TYR A 253 1.78 -13.49 -4.48
CA TYR A 253 1.16 -12.91 -3.31
C TYR A 253 1.74 -11.52 -3.06
N ILE A 254 0.88 -10.51 -3.07
CA ILE A 254 1.20 -9.15 -2.65
C ILE A 254 0.92 -9.09 -1.15
N TYR A 255 1.89 -8.60 -0.41
CA TYR A 255 1.79 -8.31 1.02
C TYR A 255 1.86 -6.80 1.19
N VAL A 256 0.77 -6.19 1.67
CA VAL A 256 0.72 -4.78 2.07
C VAL A 256 0.95 -4.73 3.57
N TYR A 257 1.90 -3.93 4.02
CA TYR A 257 2.41 -3.98 5.39
C TYR A 257 2.85 -2.59 5.86
N TRP A 258 3.04 -2.46 7.19
CA TRP A 258 3.32 -1.20 7.88
C TRP A 258 2.13 -0.24 7.91
N GLY A 259 2.18 0.77 8.78
CA GLY A 259 1.13 1.78 8.80
C GLY A 259 -0.19 1.33 9.44
N TYR A 260 -0.18 0.29 10.29
CA TYR A 260 -1.30 -0.33 11.03
C TYR A 260 -2.16 0.61 11.91
N GLY A 261 -2.03 1.93 11.74
CA GLY A 261 -2.92 2.93 12.28
C GLY A 261 -4.22 3.14 11.49
N GLY A 262 -4.51 2.30 10.48
CA GLY A 262 -5.74 2.34 9.68
C GLY A 262 -5.67 3.32 8.50
N ASN A 263 -4.50 3.47 7.87
CA ASN A 263 -4.39 4.27 6.64
C ASN A 263 -5.10 3.57 5.48
N THR A 264 -5.80 4.31 4.63
CA THR A 264 -6.45 3.74 3.45
C THR A 264 -5.50 3.72 2.27
N TYR A 265 -5.55 2.67 1.47
CA TYR A 265 -4.77 2.55 0.24
C TYR A 265 -5.62 2.02 -0.93
N ASP A 266 -5.14 2.26 -2.15
CA ASP A 266 -5.68 1.69 -3.37
C ASP A 266 -4.60 0.85 -4.05
N LEU A 267 -4.92 -0.40 -4.37
CA LEU A 267 -3.98 -1.36 -4.96
C LEU A 267 -4.42 -1.69 -6.38
N TRP A 268 -3.44 -1.82 -7.27
CA TRP A 268 -3.64 -2.19 -8.66
C TRP A 268 -2.52 -3.09 -9.13
N TRP A 269 -2.82 -3.99 -10.05
CA TRP A 269 -1.80 -4.86 -10.64
C TRP A 269 -2.09 -5.12 -12.13
N ASP A 270 -1.03 -5.47 -12.86
CA ASP A 270 -1.08 -5.94 -14.24
C ASP A 270 0.03 -6.96 -14.48
N ASP A 271 -0.19 -7.84 -15.46
CA ASP A 271 0.86 -8.69 -15.99
C ASP A 271 1.16 -8.29 -17.45
N LEU A 272 2.43 -8.26 -17.81
CA LEU A 272 2.87 -7.90 -19.15
C LEU A 272 3.58 -9.11 -19.79
N PRO A 273 3.44 -9.30 -21.12
CA PRO A 273 4.14 -10.35 -21.87
C PRO A 273 5.65 -10.40 -21.58
N SER A 274 6.27 -11.56 -21.82
CA SER A 274 7.72 -11.66 -21.80
C SER A 274 8.34 -10.88 -22.96
N GLY A 275 8.98 -9.75 -22.67
CA GLY A 275 9.56 -8.87 -23.69
C GLY A 275 8.95 -7.49 -23.59
N ASP A 276 8.41 -7.02 -24.71
CA ASP A 276 7.76 -5.72 -24.80
C ASP A 276 6.26 -5.74 -24.44
N ASP A 277 5.58 -4.62 -24.64
CA ASP A 277 4.16 -4.47 -24.39
C ASP A 277 3.23 -5.15 -25.43
N ARG A 278 1.92 -4.93 -25.28
CA ARG A 278 0.87 -5.55 -26.10
C ARG A 278 0.55 -4.74 -27.38
N TYR A 279 1.19 -3.60 -27.60
CA TYR A 279 1.04 -2.75 -28.79
C TYR A 279 1.94 -3.17 -29.93
N GLU A 280 2.97 -3.97 -29.64
CA GLU A 280 3.90 -4.49 -30.63
C GLU A 280 3.27 -5.37 -31.72
N GLU A 281 3.80 -5.39 -32.95
CA GLU A 281 5.07 -4.78 -33.39
C GLU A 281 4.86 -3.36 -33.98
N ASN A 282 5.30 -2.31 -33.29
CA ASN A 282 5.07 -0.91 -33.63
C ASN A 282 6.36 -0.05 -33.70
N ASP A 283 7.53 -0.65 -33.93
CA ASP A 283 8.86 0.02 -33.99
C ASP A 283 9.01 1.11 -35.07
N VAL A 284 8.10 1.12 -36.05
CA VAL A 284 8.12 2.02 -37.20
C VAL A 284 6.74 2.58 -37.51
N TYR A 285 6.69 3.84 -37.96
CA TYR A 285 5.42 4.53 -38.23
C TYR A 285 4.49 3.81 -39.23
N THR A 286 5.02 2.94 -40.11
CA THR A 286 4.21 2.16 -41.06
C THR A 286 3.50 0.96 -40.43
N SER A 287 3.88 0.54 -39.23
CA SER A 287 3.24 -0.50 -38.43
C SER A 287 2.67 0.04 -37.12
N ALA A 288 2.55 1.37 -36.99
CA ALA A 288 2.05 2.02 -35.79
C ALA A 288 0.71 1.43 -35.29
N TYR A 289 0.56 1.30 -33.97
CA TYR A 289 -0.69 0.89 -33.37
C TYR A 289 -1.70 2.04 -33.42
N SER A 290 -2.91 1.79 -33.93
CA SER A 290 -3.91 2.87 -34.10
C SER A 290 -4.64 3.16 -32.80
N LEU A 291 -4.41 4.35 -32.24
CA LEU A 291 -5.13 4.93 -31.11
C LEU A 291 -6.30 5.81 -31.53
N SER A 292 -6.58 5.92 -32.83
CA SER A 292 -7.62 6.82 -33.39
C SER A 292 -9.03 6.59 -32.84
N SER A 293 -9.33 5.42 -32.27
CA SER A 293 -10.61 5.11 -31.62
C SER A 293 -10.61 5.25 -30.09
N TYR A 294 -9.48 5.70 -29.52
CA TYR A 294 -9.21 5.76 -28.08
C TYR A 294 -8.85 7.19 -27.63
N GLU A 295 -9.40 8.17 -28.32
CA GLU A 295 -9.36 9.58 -27.90
C GLU A 295 -9.88 9.72 -26.45
N ASN A 296 -9.30 10.65 -25.68
CA ASN A 296 -9.65 10.91 -24.29
C ASN A 296 -9.47 9.71 -23.33
N THR A 297 -8.68 8.71 -23.71
CA THR A 297 -8.49 7.48 -22.91
C THR A 297 -7.00 7.22 -22.69
N TRP A 298 -6.59 7.07 -21.44
CA TRP A 298 -5.23 6.63 -21.07
C TRP A 298 -5.04 5.16 -21.47
N LEU A 299 -3.82 4.77 -21.85
CA LEU A 299 -3.48 3.37 -22.17
C LEU A 299 -3.80 2.44 -20.99
N SER A 300 -3.55 2.86 -19.75
CA SER A 300 -3.94 2.13 -18.53
C SER A 300 -5.44 1.84 -18.43
N GLY A 301 -6.28 2.69 -19.01
CA GLY A 301 -7.73 2.50 -19.10
C GLY A 301 -8.18 1.57 -20.24
N MET A 302 -7.26 1.17 -21.13
CA MET A 302 -7.53 0.29 -22.26
C MET A 302 -7.34 -1.19 -21.90
N THR A 303 -7.92 -2.07 -22.72
CA THR A 303 -7.75 -3.52 -22.58
C THR A 303 -6.32 -4.00 -22.89
N LEU A 304 -5.45 -3.16 -23.47
CA LEU A 304 -4.05 -3.53 -23.71
C LEU A 304 -3.09 -3.08 -22.60
N GLY A 305 -3.49 -2.11 -21.75
CA GLY A 305 -2.70 -1.69 -20.58
C GLY A 305 -1.59 -0.71 -20.92
N LEU A 306 -0.57 -0.62 -20.07
CA LEU A 306 0.54 0.33 -20.23
C LEU A 306 1.44 0.00 -21.43
N GLY A 307 2.16 1.02 -21.91
CA GLY A 307 3.25 0.84 -22.87
C GLY A 307 4.58 0.56 -22.18
N VAL A 308 5.51 -0.06 -22.89
CA VAL A 308 6.86 -0.38 -22.41
C VAL A 308 7.88 0.21 -23.38
N GLN A 309 8.74 1.08 -22.89
CA GLN A 309 9.78 1.72 -23.69
C GLN A 309 11.03 0.82 -23.72
N SER A 310 11.00 -0.27 -24.50
CA SER A 310 12.20 -1.06 -24.81
C SER A 310 12.74 -0.78 -26.21
N ASP A 311 11.92 -0.23 -27.11
CA ASP A 311 12.37 0.39 -28.35
C ASP A 311 11.55 1.63 -28.75
N SER A 312 11.27 1.85 -30.04
CA SER A 312 10.59 3.06 -30.52
C SER A 312 9.14 2.76 -30.84
N ASP A 313 8.24 3.13 -29.94
CA ASP A 313 6.83 2.81 -30.11
C ASP A 313 6.15 3.87 -30.97
N TRP A 314 5.51 3.44 -32.06
CA TRP A 314 4.70 4.32 -32.90
C TRP A 314 3.21 4.08 -32.69
N TYR A 315 2.49 5.18 -32.49
CA TYR A 315 1.03 5.20 -32.41
C TYR A 315 0.43 6.07 -33.52
N GLU A 316 -0.66 5.62 -34.13
CA GLU A 316 -1.41 6.39 -35.13
C GLU A 316 -2.64 7.04 -34.51
N ILE A 317 -2.78 8.35 -34.67
CA ILE A 317 -3.95 9.13 -34.26
C ILE A 317 -4.59 9.80 -35.46
N TYR A 318 -5.89 10.08 -35.37
CA TYR A 318 -6.64 10.78 -36.41
C TYR A 318 -7.22 12.06 -35.83
N ILE A 319 -6.85 13.18 -36.44
CA ILE A 319 -7.28 14.52 -36.05
C ILE A 319 -8.50 14.91 -36.87
N SER A 320 -9.57 15.26 -36.18
CA SER A 320 -10.86 15.61 -36.74
C SER A 320 -10.82 16.97 -37.44
N PRO A 321 -11.50 17.14 -38.59
CA PRO A 321 -11.62 18.44 -39.25
C PRO A 321 -12.24 19.49 -38.32
N GLY A 322 -11.49 20.58 -38.07
CA GLY A 322 -11.88 21.64 -37.15
C GLY A 322 -11.46 21.41 -35.69
N SER A 323 -10.78 20.30 -35.38
CA SER A 323 -10.19 20.01 -34.07
C SER A 323 -8.67 19.92 -34.13
N GLU A 324 -8.02 20.84 -34.83
CA GLU A 324 -6.57 20.74 -35.06
C GLU A 324 -5.70 21.02 -33.82
N LEU A 325 -6.27 21.34 -32.65
CA LEU A 325 -5.52 21.47 -31.41
C LEU A 325 -5.25 20.08 -30.82
N LEU A 326 -4.01 19.61 -30.89
CA LEU A 326 -3.60 18.32 -30.33
C LEU A 326 -3.10 18.51 -28.91
N ALA A 327 -3.74 17.84 -27.95
CA ALA A 327 -3.25 17.67 -26.60
C ALA A 327 -2.74 16.23 -26.42
N VAL A 328 -1.50 16.06 -25.93
CA VAL A 328 -0.93 14.75 -25.59
C VAL A 328 -0.26 14.84 -24.24
N SER A 329 -0.49 13.83 -23.41
CA SER A 329 0.18 13.67 -22.12
C SER A 329 0.80 12.28 -22.06
N LEU A 330 2.07 12.22 -21.69
CA LEU A 330 2.81 11.00 -21.43
C LEU A 330 3.25 11.03 -19.97
N SER A 331 3.05 9.95 -19.22
CA SER A 331 3.47 9.83 -17.82
C SER A 331 4.34 8.60 -17.65
N PHE A 332 5.47 8.73 -16.96
CA PHE A 332 6.43 7.64 -16.70
C PHE A 332 7.26 7.94 -15.45
N SER A 333 8.13 7.01 -15.04
CA SER A 333 9.08 7.28 -13.95
C SER A 333 10.45 7.67 -14.50
N ASP A 334 10.90 8.90 -14.29
CA ASP A 334 12.22 9.39 -14.74
C ASP A 334 13.37 8.60 -14.08
N ALA A 335 13.13 8.09 -12.88
CA ALA A 335 14.05 7.22 -12.16
C ALA A 335 14.29 5.86 -12.87
N ALA A 336 13.35 5.41 -13.70
CA ALA A 336 13.45 4.17 -14.48
C ALA A 336 14.00 4.40 -15.90
N GLY A 337 14.21 5.66 -16.30
CA GLY A 337 14.77 6.05 -17.60
C GLY A 337 13.95 7.17 -18.24
N ASP A 338 14.61 8.05 -18.98
CA ASP A 338 13.95 9.19 -19.63
C ASP A 338 13.17 8.73 -20.87
N ILE A 339 12.01 9.34 -21.12
CA ILE A 339 11.15 9.04 -22.27
C ILE A 339 10.64 10.35 -22.90
N ASP A 340 10.93 10.50 -24.18
CA ASP A 340 10.49 11.63 -25.01
C ASP A 340 9.29 11.25 -25.89
N ILE A 341 8.58 12.27 -26.38
CA ILE A 341 7.48 12.12 -27.35
C ILE A 341 7.63 13.07 -28.55
N GLN A 342 7.36 12.54 -29.75
CA GLN A 342 7.37 13.31 -31.00
C GLN A 342 6.07 13.11 -31.77
N VAL A 343 5.63 14.17 -32.47
CA VAL A 343 4.52 14.12 -33.43
C VAL A 343 5.08 14.19 -34.84
N HIS A 344 4.64 13.26 -35.69
CA HIS A 344 4.97 13.17 -37.10
C HIS A 344 3.69 13.24 -37.95
N ASN A 345 3.79 13.82 -39.15
CA ASN A 345 2.67 13.86 -40.08
C ASN A 345 2.47 12.53 -40.84
N SER A 346 1.43 12.45 -41.67
CA SER A 346 1.07 11.27 -42.47
C SER A 346 2.17 10.71 -43.41
N VAL A 347 3.25 11.46 -43.67
CA VAL A 347 4.39 10.99 -44.47
C VAL A 347 5.65 10.75 -43.62
N GLY A 348 5.51 10.74 -42.28
CA GLY A 348 6.58 10.47 -41.31
C GLY A 348 7.50 11.66 -41.02
N SER A 349 7.18 12.87 -41.50
CA SER A 349 8.00 14.05 -41.21
C SER A 349 7.67 14.61 -39.83
N PHE A 350 8.71 14.97 -39.07
CA PHE A 350 8.59 15.60 -37.76
C PHE A 350 7.76 16.89 -37.82
N VAL A 351 6.89 17.08 -36.83
CA VAL A 351 6.02 18.26 -36.65
C VAL A 351 6.42 18.99 -35.37
N THR A 352 6.32 18.33 -34.22
CA THR A 352 6.64 18.88 -32.89
C THR A 352 7.05 17.75 -31.94
N GLY A 353 7.52 18.06 -30.74
CA GLY A 353 7.84 17.06 -29.71
C GLY A 353 8.16 17.70 -28.37
N SER A 354 8.17 16.89 -27.32
CA SER A 354 8.53 17.26 -25.95
C SER A 354 9.67 16.35 -25.47
N TYR A 355 10.59 16.96 -24.70
CA TYR A 355 11.89 16.39 -24.30
C TYR A 355 12.31 16.89 -22.91
N SER A 356 11.41 16.79 -21.94
CA SER A 356 11.73 17.11 -20.56
C SER A 356 12.70 16.06 -19.98
N THR A 357 13.03 16.18 -18.71
CA THR A 357 13.73 15.12 -17.97
C THR A 357 12.98 14.80 -16.68
N THR A 358 11.67 15.09 -16.65
CA THR A 358 10.78 14.87 -15.51
C THR A 358 9.90 13.65 -15.76
N ASN A 359 8.99 13.34 -14.85
CA ASN A 359 8.12 12.15 -14.92
C ASN A 359 7.01 12.25 -15.99
N ASP A 360 7.11 13.21 -16.91
CA ASP A 360 6.03 13.59 -17.79
C ASP A 360 6.51 14.26 -19.07
N GLU A 361 5.79 14.04 -20.18
CA GLU A 361 5.87 14.86 -21.37
C GLU A 361 4.50 15.41 -21.73
N TYR A 362 4.47 16.64 -22.24
CA TYR A 362 3.23 17.31 -22.62
C TYR A 362 3.38 18.01 -23.97
N ILE A 363 2.40 17.79 -24.85
CA ILE A 363 2.27 18.50 -26.12
C ILE A 363 0.90 19.18 -26.13
N ASP A 364 0.91 20.48 -26.40
CA ASP A 364 -0.25 21.29 -26.73
C ASP A 364 0.09 22.07 -28.00
N TYR A 365 -0.46 21.64 -29.14
CA TYR A 365 0.01 22.09 -30.44
C TYR A 365 -1.08 22.12 -31.51
N ILE A 366 -1.23 23.25 -32.19
CA ILE A 366 -2.14 23.39 -33.34
C ILE A 366 -1.50 22.78 -34.58
N LEU A 367 -2.08 21.69 -35.06
CA LEU A 367 -1.63 20.98 -36.24
C LEU A 367 -2.01 21.73 -37.52
N PRO A 368 -1.18 21.67 -38.59
CA PRO A 368 -1.44 22.43 -39.82
C PRO A 368 -2.72 22.05 -40.57
N SER A 369 -3.26 20.86 -40.30
CA SER A 369 -4.47 20.33 -40.94
C SER A 369 -4.96 19.09 -40.21
N SER A 370 -6.27 18.83 -40.24
CA SER A 370 -6.84 17.53 -39.88
C SER A 370 -6.26 16.36 -40.69
N GLY A 371 -6.42 15.15 -40.16
CA GLY A 371 -5.99 13.90 -40.80
C GLY A 371 -5.11 13.05 -39.90
N THR A 372 -4.41 12.09 -40.48
CA THR A 372 -3.58 11.14 -39.74
C THR A 372 -2.24 11.74 -39.34
N TYR A 373 -1.90 11.57 -38.06
CA TYR A 373 -0.60 11.87 -37.47
C TYR A 373 -0.10 10.63 -36.70
N TYR A 374 1.19 10.64 -36.40
CA TYR A 374 1.85 9.59 -35.66
C TYR A 374 2.52 10.17 -34.42
N LEU A 375 2.29 9.54 -33.27
CA LEU A 375 3.07 9.77 -32.07
C LEU A 375 4.20 8.77 -32.05
N ARG A 376 5.41 9.23 -31.74
CA ARG A 376 6.58 8.38 -31.55
C ARG A 376 7.06 8.55 -30.12
N ILE A 377 7.03 7.45 -29.37
CA ILE A 377 7.63 7.36 -28.05
C ILE A 377 9.05 6.84 -28.20
N SER A 378 10.01 7.46 -27.53
CA SER A 378 11.40 7.02 -27.57
C SER A 378 12.18 7.48 -26.36
N GLY A 379 13.17 6.71 -25.94
CA GLY A 379 13.95 7.01 -24.75
C GLY A 379 15.20 6.13 -24.67
N ASP A 380 15.58 5.77 -23.44
CA ASP A 380 16.78 5.00 -23.15
C ASP A 380 16.69 3.50 -23.53
N ASN A 381 15.51 3.00 -23.89
CA ASN A 381 15.22 1.60 -24.21
C ASN A 381 15.46 0.65 -23.02
N ASN A 382 15.19 1.12 -21.81
CA ASN A 382 15.42 0.37 -20.56
C ASN A 382 14.22 -0.50 -20.15
N GLY A 383 13.15 -0.53 -20.96
CA GLY A 383 11.88 -1.19 -20.62
C GLY A 383 11.06 -0.38 -19.62
N ASN A 384 11.24 0.94 -19.55
CA ASN A 384 10.49 1.80 -18.65
C ASN A 384 9.01 1.82 -19.07
N LEU A 385 8.10 1.77 -18.09
CA LEU A 385 6.68 1.84 -18.37
C LEU A 385 6.23 3.27 -18.60
N TYR A 386 5.26 3.44 -19.49
CA TYR A 386 4.58 4.72 -19.66
C TYR A 386 3.08 4.55 -19.85
N ASP A 387 2.36 5.60 -19.50
CA ASP A 387 0.96 5.78 -19.83
C ASP A 387 0.84 6.96 -20.79
N LEU A 388 0.01 6.81 -21.82
CA LEU A 388 -0.17 7.80 -22.89
C LEU A 388 -1.65 8.15 -23.01
N TRP A 389 -1.93 9.44 -23.13
CA TRP A 389 -3.25 9.99 -23.39
C TRP A 389 -3.16 11.05 -24.46
N TRP A 390 -4.21 11.14 -25.29
CA TRP A 390 -4.31 12.16 -26.32
C TRP A 390 -5.77 12.58 -26.54
N ASP A 391 -5.93 13.80 -27.05
CA ASP A 391 -7.21 14.38 -27.46
C ASP A 391 -7.03 15.34 -28.65
N ASP A 392 -8.03 15.37 -29.55
CA ASP A 392 -8.17 16.44 -30.52
C ASP A 392 -9.24 17.44 -30.05
N LEU A 393 -8.88 18.72 -30.08
CA LEU A 393 -9.70 19.79 -29.55
C LEU A 393 -9.97 20.82 -30.62
N THR A 394 -11.16 21.39 -30.60
CA THR A 394 -11.46 22.57 -31.42
C THR A 394 -10.64 23.75 -30.89
N PRO A 395 -9.76 24.36 -31.69
CA PRO A 395 -9.14 25.64 -31.32
C PRO A 395 -10.28 26.64 -31.03
N GLN A 396 -10.33 27.19 -29.82
CA GLN A 396 -11.36 28.15 -29.44
C GLN A 396 -10.77 29.54 -29.31
N ASP A 397 -10.96 30.36 -30.32
CA ASP A 397 -10.64 31.77 -30.25
C ASP A 397 -11.28 32.48 -29.05
N ASP A 398 -10.58 33.48 -28.55
CA ASP A 398 -11.14 34.39 -27.57
C ASP A 398 -12.04 35.45 -28.25
N ASN A 399 -12.59 36.38 -27.47
CA ASN A 399 -13.48 37.41 -28.02
C ASN A 399 -12.75 38.57 -28.70
N TYR A 400 -11.42 38.63 -28.61
CA TYR A 400 -10.58 39.62 -29.27
C TYR A 400 -10.22 39.21 -30.68
N GLU A 401 -10.53 37.98 -31.08
CA GLU A 401 -10.27 37.50 -32.43
C GLU A 401 -11.21 38.13 -33.50
N GLU A 402 -10.74 38.32 -34.72
CA GLU A 402 -9.47 37.81 -35.28
C GLU A 402 -8.38 38.89 -35.25
N ASN A 403 -7.31 38.65 -34.50
CA ASN A 403 -6.21 39.57 -34.23
C ASN A 403 -4.81 38.95 -34.44
N ASP A 404 -4.74 37.85 -35.20
CA ASP A 404 -3.55 37.00 -35.44
C ASP A 404 -2.38 37.72 -36.16
N ALA A 405 -2.59 38.94 -36.65
CA ALA A 405 -1.63 39.70 -37.42
C ALA A 405 -1.63 41.19 -37.03
N ASP A 406 -0.50 41.85 -37.24
CA ASP A 406 -0.35 43.28 -36.97
C ASP A 406 -1.39 44.15 -37.71
N THR A 407 -1.86 43.72 -38.88
CA THR A 407 -2.91 44.40 -39.64
C THR A 407 -4.34 44.16 -39.14
N THR A 408 -4.55 43.16 -38.28
CA THR A 408 -5.84 42.79 -37.69
C THR A 408 -5.88 43.01 -36.18
N ALA A 409 -4.84 43.63 -35.62
CA ALA A 409 -4.70 43.87 -34.20
C ALA A 409 -5.97 44.47 -33.55
N TYR A 410 -6.35 43.97 -32.37
CA TYR A 410 -7.47 44.49 -31.60
C TYR A 410 -7.12 45.87 -31.02
N ASP A 411 -7.94 46.88 -31.32
CA ASP A 411 -7.68 48.27 -30.91
C ASP A 411 -8.06 48.49 -29.44
N LEU A 412 -7.04 48.63 -28.58
CA LEU A 412 -7.17 48.96 -27.16
C LEU A 412 -7.00 50.46 -26.87
N THR A 413 -6.99 51.31 -27.90
CA THR A 413 -6.75 52.76 -27.77
C THR A 413 -7.71 53.45 -26.80
N THR A 414 -8.93 52.94 -26.64
CA THR A 414 -9.94 53.52 -25.74
C THR A 414 -9.95 52.94 -24.34
N ASP A 415 -9.17 51.90 -24.08
CA ASP A 415 -9.29 51.04 -22.91
C ASP A 415 -8.13 51.20 -21.93
N GLU A 416 -7.54 52.40 -21.91
CA GLU A 416 -6.47 52.78 -21.00
C GLU A 416 -6.85 52.47 -19.54
N HIS A 417 -5.92 51.84 -18.80
CA HIS A 417 -6.11 51.35 -17.43
C HIS A 417 -7.20 50.28 -17.23
N THR A 418 -7.66 49.63 -18.29
CA THR A 418 -8.65 48.54 -18.22
C THR A 418 -7.98 47.20 -18.49
N TRP A 419 -8.33 46.18 -17.71
CA TRP A 419 -7.89 44.80 -17.96
C TRP A 419 -8.72 44.20 -19.08
N LEU A 420 -8.10 43.39 -19.97
CA LEU A 420 -8.82 42.67 -21.04
C LEU A 420 -10.06 41.96 -20.49
N ASN A 421 -9.94 41.21 -19.38
CA ASN A 421 -11.09 40.53 -18.76
C ASN A 421 -12.31 41.41 -18.42
N THR A 422 -12.15 42.73 -18.39
CA THR A 422 -13.20 43.73 -18.15
C THR A 422 -13.75 44.34 -19.45
N ILE A 423 -13.00 44.26 -20.56
CA ILE A 423 -13.39 44.73 -21.89
C ILE A 423 -14.32 43.71 -22.54
N ASP A 424 -13.81 42.51 -22.87
CA ASP A 424 -14.58 41.45 -23.52
C ASP A 424 -14.14 40.04 -23.07
N GLY A 425 -13.80 39.88 -21.80
CA GLY A 425 -13.37 38.59 -21.26
C GLY A 425 -11.87 38.36 -21.33
N TYR A 426 -11.40 37.20 -20.88
CA TYR A 426 -9.97 36.90 -20.88
C TYR A 426 -9.50 36.72 -22.32
N GLY A 427 -8.35 37.30 -22.64
CA GLY A 427 -7.64 36.88 -23.82
C GLY A 427 -7.16 35.45 -23.62
N ILE A 428 -7.25 34.62 -24.65
CA ILE A 428 -6.75 33.26 -24.66
C ILE A 428 -5.69 33.18 -25.74
N GLN A 429 -4.44 33.02 -25.29
CA GLN A 429 -3.28 32.93 -26.16
C GLN A 429 -3.24 31.56 -26.85
N TYR A 430 -4.07 31.37 -27.87
CA TYR A 430 -4.09 30.19 -28.74
C TYR A 430 -3.26 30.37 -30.01
N ASP A 431 -3.15 31.60 -30.53
CA ASP A 431 -2.25 31.96 -31.63
C ASP A 431 -1.51 33.29 -31.38
N TYR A 432 -1.28 34.11 -32.43
CA TYR A 432 -0.53 35.35 -32.29
C TYR A 432 -1.45 36.51 -31.96
N ASP A 433 -1.60 36.82 -30.67
CA ASP A 433 -2.44 37.96 -30.36
C ASP A 433 -1.79 39.33 -30.64
N TRP A 434 -2.31 40.11 -31.60
CA TRP A 434 -1.89 41.50 -31.80
C TRP A 434 -2.89 42.48 -31.18
N TYR A 435 -2.37 43.41 -30.38
CA TYR A 435 -3.15 44.52 -29.81
C TYR A 435 -2.53 45.87 -30.19
N GLU A 436 -3.35 46.81 -30.65
CA GLU A 436 -2.93 48.18 -30.98
C GLU A 436 -3.24 49.15 -29.83
N ILE A 437 -2.30 50.06 -29.55
CA ILE A 437 -2.49 51.16 -28.60
C ILE A 437 -2.02 52.49 -29.21
N GLU A 438 -2.74 53.58 -28.92
CA GLU A 438 -2.29 54.94 -29.26
C GLU A 438 -1.56 55.59 -28.06
N VAL A 439 -0.28 55.95 -28.24
CA VAL A 439 0.47 56.72 -27.24
C VAL A 439 0.45 58.21 -27.62
N LEU A 440 -0.33 59.00 -26.90
CA LEU A 440 -0.37 60.46 -27.09
C LEU A 440 0.83 61.16 -26.42
N PRO A 441 1.37 62.26 -27.00
CA PRO A 441 2.45 63.03 -26.39
C PRO A 441 2.06 63.55 -24.99
N SER A 442 2.94 63.33 -24.01
CA SER A 442 2.76 63.62 -22.58
C SER A 442 1.99 64.92 -22.29
N GLY A 443 0.82 64.81 -21.65
CA GLY A 443 0.03 65.96 -21.18
C GLY A 443 -1.49 65.85 -21.40
N TYR A 444 -1.95 64.80 -22.08
CA TYR A 444 -3.37 64.45 -22.20
C TYR A 444 -3.56 63.01 -21.69
N GLU A 445 -3.85 62.87 -20.39
CA GLU A 445 -4.59 61.68 -19.93
C GLU A 445 -6.03 61.82 -20.46
N ARG A 446 -6.62 60.74 -21.00
CA ARG A 446 -8.04 60.71 -21.37
C ARG A 446 -8.91 60.24 -20.21
#